data_AF-A0A7C7KMI1-F1
#
_entry.id   AF-A0A7C7KMI1-F1
#
_cell.length_a   1.000
_cell.length_b   1.000
_cell.length_c   1.000
_cell.angle_alpha   90.00
_cell.angle_beta   90.00
_cell.angle_gamma   90.00
#
_symmetry.space_group_name_H-M   'P 1'
#
loop_
_entity.id
_entity.type
_entity.pdbx_description
1 polymer ?
#
loop_
_entity_poly.entity_id
_entity_poly.type
_entity_poly.pdbx_seq_one_letter_code
_entity_poly.pdbx_strand_id
1 'polypeptide(L)' 'MTLKTDPSQAQAPDALELEAFLPYRLNRAAAIASRQFSAIYRNEFGLTVPEWRTLATLGQFGVATATE' A
#
# COMPACT_ATOMS: atom_id res chain seq x y z
N MET A 1 -41.74 29.94 -18.49
CA MET A 1 -41.94 30.26 -17.06
C MET A 1 -41.49 29.05 -16.26
N THR A 2 -40.40 29.25 -15.50
CA THR A 2 -39.81 28.39 -14.44
C THR A 2 -39.35 26.98 -14.82
N LEU A 3 -38.06 26.93 -15.16
CA LEU A 3 -37.11 25.87 -14.81
C LEU A 3 -37.30 25.46 -13.34
N LYS A 4 -37.51 24.16 -13.11
CA LYS A 4 -37.15 23.53 -11.83
C LYS A 4 -36.22 22.38 -12.14
N THR A 5 -34.98 22.73 -12.49
CA THR A 5 -33.86 21.80 -12.40
C THR A 5 -33.62 21.59 -10.92
N ASP A 6 -33.94 20.41 -10.41
CA ASP A 6 -33.63 20.02 -9.03
C ASP A 6 -32.10 20.08 -8.85
N PRO A 7 -31.56 20.89 -7.93
CA PRO A 7 -30.13 20.93 -7.66
C PRO A 7 -29.62 19.71 -6.88
N SER A 8 -30.46 18.67 -6.69
CA SER A 8 -30.12 17.46 -5.93
C SER A 8 -29.60 16.30 -6.79
N GLN A 9 -29.23 16.56 -8.06
CA GLN A 9 -28.42 15.64 -8.87
C GLN A 9 -27.05 16.26 -9.15
N ALA A 10 -26.31 16.59 -8.09
CA ALA A 10 -24.86 16.59 -8.21
C ALA A 10 -24.47 15.12 -8.40
N GLN A 11 -24.24 14.71 -9.65
CA GLN A 11 -23.66 13.42 -10.00
C GLN A 11 -22.42 13.26 -9.12
N ALA A 12 -22.48 12.37 -8.12
CA ALA A 12 -21.27 12.00 -7.40
C ALA A 12 -20.30 11.49 -8.47
N PRO A 13 -19.05 11.98 -8.50
CA PRO A 13 -18.08 11.51 -9.49
C PRO A 13 -18.07 9.97 -9.44
N ASP A 14 -18.00 9.32 -10.60
CA ASP A 14 -17.95 7.86 -10.71
C ASP A 14 -17.00 7.32 -9.64
N ALA A 15 -17.58 6.69 -8.62
CA ALA A 15 -16.83 6.34 -7.43
C ALA A 15 -15.78 5.31 -7.82
N LEU A 16 -14.51 5.57 -7.50
CA LEU A 16 -13.43 4.64 -7.80
C LEU A 16 -13.65 3.33 -7.04
N GLU A 17 -14.00 2.27 -7.76
CA GLU A 17 -14.14 0.92 -7.21
C GLU A 17 -12.75 0.30 -6.95
N LEU A 18 -12.22 0.50 -5.75
CA LEU A 18 -10.88 0.05 -5.37
C LEU A 18 -10.68 -1.47 -5.53
N GLU A 19 -11.71 -2.27 -5.28
CA GLU A 19 -11.65 -3.73 -5.46
C GLU A 19 -11.74 -4.17 -6.94
N ALA A 20 -12.16 -3.28 -7.85
CA ALA A 20 -11.99 -3.50 -9.29
C ALA A 20 -10.62 -3.02 -9.79
N PHE A 21 -9.90 -2.22 -9.00
CA PHE A 21 -8.64 -1.61 -9.37
C PHE A 21 -7.43 -2.47 -8.98
N LEU A 22 -6.78 -3.09 -9.97
CA LEU A 22 -5.68 -4.02 -9.74
C LEU A 22 -4.51 -3.45 -8.89
N PRO A 23 -4.02 -2.21 -9.14
CA PRO A 23 -2.95 -1.64 -8.32
C PRO A 23 -3.29 -1.55 -6.84
N TYR A 24 -4.55 -1.22 -6.50
CA TYR A 24 -5.01 -1.20 -5.11
C TYR A 24 -4.95 -2.59 -4.48
N ARG A 25 -5.48 -3.60 -5.18
CA ARG A 25 -5.48 -4.98 -4.69
C ARG A 25 -4.08 -5.52 -4.46
N LEU A 26 -3.15 -5.24 -5.38
CA LEU A 26 -1.75 -5.65 -5.24
C LEU A 26 -1.07 -4.96 -4.05
N ASN A 27 -1.25 -3.64 -3.93
CA ASN A 27 -0.68 -2.90 -2.80
C ASN A 27 -1.24 -3.41 -1.46
N ARG A 28 -2.57 -3.64 -1.39
CA ARG A 28 -3.25 -4.18 -0.21
C ARG A 28 -2.75 -5.57 0.16
N ALA A 29 -2.63 -6.47 -0.82
CA ALA A 29 -2.11 -7.82 -0.62
C ALA A 29 -0.65 -7.80 -0.11
N ALA A 30 0.21 -6.99 -0.74
CA ALA A 30 1.60 -6.82 -0.31
C ALA A 30 1.69 -6.26 1.11
N ALA A 31 0.84 -5.30 1.48
CA ALA A 31 0.81 -4.72 2.82
C ALA A 31 0.36 -5.75 3.88
N ILE A 32 -0.61 -6.61 3.56
CA ILE A 32 -1.05 -7.70 4.45
C ILE A 32 0.09 -8.70 4.66
N ALA A 33 0.70 -9.18 3.57
CA ALA A 33 1.82 -10.12 3.64
C ALA A 33 2.99 -9.54 4.46
N SER A 34 3.37 -8.29 4.17
CA SER A 34 4.45 -7.58 4.89
C SER A 34 4.20 -7.54 6.40
N ARG A 35 2.97 -7.24 6.83
CA ARG A 35 2.60 -7.22 8.25
C ARG A 35 2.68 -8.61 8.88
N GLN A 36 2.24 -9.66 8.20
CA GLN A 36 2.29 -11.02 8.74
C GLN A 36 3.73 -11.50 8.94
N PHE A 37 4.61 -11.27 7.96
CA PHE A 37 6.02 -11.59 8.11
C PHE A 37 6.71 -10.74 9.19
N SER A 38 6.16 -9.57 9.52
CA SER A 38 6.72 -8.71 10.58
C SER A 38 6.76 -9.30 11.96
N ALA A 39 5.86 -10.23 12.26
CA ALA A 39 5.93 -10.97 13.51
C ALA A 39 7.21 -11.82 13.60
N ILE A 40 7.66 -12.41 12.49
CA ILE A 40 8.84 -13.30 12.46
C ILE A 40 10.09 -12.51 12.78
N TYR A 41 10.40 -11.48 11.98
CA TYR A 41 11.64 -10.72 12.17
C TYR A 41 11.65 -9.86 13.43
N ARG A 42 10.48 -9.45 13.94
CA ARG A 42 10.38 -8.78 15.25
C ARG A 42 10.63 -9.75 16.40
N ASN A 43 10.03 -10.94 16.38
CA ASN A 43 10.13 -11.87 17.50
C ASN A 43 11.48 -12.60 17.55
N GLU A 44 12.05 -12.95 16.40
CA GLU A 44 13.33 -13.66 16.33
C GLU A 44 14.54 -12.73 16.43
N PHE A 45 14.45 -11.53 15.84
CA PHE A 45 15.61 -10.65 15.68
C PHE A 45 15.41 -9.23 16.23
N GLY A 46 14.22 -8.89 16.75
CA GLY A 46 13.92 -7.55 17.24
C GLY A 46 13.82 -6.48 16.14
N LEU A 47 13.76 -6.87 14.86
CA LEU A 47 13.83 -5.95 13.74
C LEU A 47 12.46 -5.36 13.37
N THR A 48 12.48 -4.13 12.87
CA THR A 48 11.35 -3.48 12.20
C THR A 48 11.32 -3.82 10.71
N VAL A 49 10.20 -3.55 10.04
CA VAL A 49 10.07 -3.79 8.58
C VAL A 49 11.15 -3.05 7.76
N PRO A 50 11.44 -1.76 8.02
CA PRO A 50 12.49 -1.05 7.29
C PRO A 50 13.88 -1.65 7.53
N GLU A 51 14.24 -1.97 8.77
CA GLU A 51 15.56 -2.54 9.11
C GLU A 51 15.77 -3.91 8.46
N TRP A 52 14.75 -4.78 8.52
CA TRP A 52 14.76 -6.05 7.81
C TRP A 52 14.97 -5.86 6.30
N ARG A 53 14.25 -4.92 5.67
CA ARG A 53 14.40 -4.66 4.24
C ARG A 53 15.79 -4.17 3.88
N THR A 54 16.37 -3.27 4.68
CA THR A 54 17.75 -2.81 4.47
C THR A 54 18.72 -3.98 4.56
N LEU A 55 18.62 -4.82 5.59
CA LEU A 55 19.47 -5.99 5.75
C LEU A 55 19.29 -7.01 4.61
N ALA A 56 18.06 -7.27 4.17
CA ALA A 56 17.78 -8.18 3.07
C ALA A 56 18.35 -7.65 1.74
N THR A 57 18.19 -6.34 1.46
CA THR A 57 18.76 -5.68 0.29
C THR A 57 20.29 -5.76 0.30
N LEU A 58 20.93 -5.46 1.43
CA LEU A 58 22.38 -5.59 1.58
C LEU A 58 22.82 -7.06 1.46
N GLY A 59 22.05 -8.01 1.99
CA GLY A 59 22.33 -9.44 1.85
C GLY A 59 22.25 -9.93 0.40
N GLN A 60 21.34 -9.37 -0.39
CA GLN A 60 21.16 -9.72 -1.80
C GLN A 60 22.16 -9.03 -2.73
N PHE A 61 22.43 -7.74 -2.52
CA PHE A 61 23.18 -6.89 -3.45
C PHE A 61 24.57 -6.49 -2.93
N GLY A 62 24.89 -6.82 -1.68
CA GLY A 62 26.16 -6.47 -1.04
C GLY A 62 26.13 -5.05 -0.50
N VAL A 63 26.95 -4.16 -1.09
CA VAL A 63 27.06 -2.77 -0.66
C VAL A 63 26.04 -1.93 -1.41
N ALA A 64 25.21 -1.18 -0.68
CA ALA A 64 24.26 -0.23 -1.24
C ALA A 64 24.41 1.14 -0.56
N THR A 65 24.15 2.22 -1.31
CA THR A 65 24.03 3.56 -0.74
C THR A 65 22.57 3.84 -0.35
N ALA A 66 22.33 4.84 0.51
CA ALA A 66 20.98 5.15 0.97
C ALA A 66 20.01 5.65 -0.15
N THR A 67 20.54 5.96 -1.32
CA THR A 67 19.78 6.49 -2.47
C THR A 67 19.37 5.40 -3.46
N GLU A 68 20.01 4.23 -3.39
CA GLU A 68 19.89 3.12 -4.34
C GLU A 68 19.01 2.01 -3.76
#